data_AF-A0A538RZD1-F1
#
_entry.id   AF-A0A538RZD1-F1
#
_cell.length_a   1.000
_cell.length_b   1.000
_cell.length_c   1.000
_cell.angle_alpha   90.00
_cell.angle_beta   90.00
_cell.angle_gamma   90.00
#
_symmetry.space_group_name_H-M   'P 1'
#
loop_
_entity.id
_entity.type
_entity.pdbx_description
1 polymer ?
#
loop_
_entity_poly.entity_id
_entity_poly.type
_entity_poly.pdbx_seq_one_letter_code
_entity_poly.pdbx_strand_id
1 'polypeptide(L)' 'GQPLTAEDVMAYCRGRIAHFKIPRYIEFVSEYPTTVTGKIQKYKLKEIGISRYGLQKAAAVETA' A
#
# COMPACT_ATOMS: atom_id res chain seq x y z
N GLY A 1 24.97 3.07 -5.85
CA GLY A 1 23.91 2.31 -5.15
C GLY A 1 22.85 1.91 -6.15
N GLN A 2 22.22 0.75 -5.99
CA GLN A 2 21.09 0.33 -6.83
C GLN A 2 19.78 0.90 -6.27
N PRO A 3 18.81 1.26 -7.13
CA PRO A 3 17.51 1.73 -6.68
C PRO A 3 16.73 0.58 -6.02
N LEU A 4 15.99 0.89 -4.96
CA LEU A 4 15.12 -0.08 -4.29
C LEU A 4 13.94 -0.45 -5.18
N THR A 5 13.73 -1.76 -5.40
CA THR A 5 12.60 -2.26 -6.17
C THR A 5 11.49 -2.80 -5.27
N ALA A 6 10.29 -3.00 -5.83
CA ALA A 6 9.20 -3.66 -5.11
C ALA A 6 9.54 -5.11 -4.73
N GLU A 7 10.32 -5.79 -5.58
CA GLU A 7 10.77 -7.17 -5.34
C GLU A 7 11.69 -7.27 -4.13
N ASP A 8 12.58 -6.28 -3.96
CA ASP A 8 13.45 -6.19 -2.78
C ASP A 8 12.64 -6.03 -1.50
N VAL A 9 11.60 -5.19 -1.52
CA VAL A 9 10.71 -4.99 -0.35
C VAL A 9 9.94 -6.26 -0.03
N MET A 10 9.40 -6.95 -1.06
CA MET A 10 8.73 -8.23 -0.87
C MET A 10 9.68 -9.31 -0.33
N ALA A 11 10.88 -9.42 -0.90
CA ALA A 11 11.92 -10.36 -0.46
C ALA A 11 12.34 -10.09 0.98
N TYR A 12 12.44 -8.83 1.38
CA TYR A 12 12.71 -8.44 2.75
C TYR A 12 11.61 -8.88 3.73
N CYS A 13 10.33 -8.81 3.32
CA CYS A 13 9.23 -9.29 4.15
C CYS A 13 9.18 -10.83 4.25
N ARG A 14 9.62 -11.56 3.22
CA ARG A 14 9.65 -13.04 3.23
C ARG A 14 10.54 -13.56 4.37
N GLY A 15 10.00 -14.45 5.18
CA GLY A 15 10.70 -15.02 6.34
C GLY A 15 10.74 -14.13 7.60
N ARG A 16 10.32 -12.86 7.51
CA ARG A 16 10.21 -11.94 8.67
C ARG A 16 8.79 -11.81 9.20
N ILE A 17 7.80 -11.95 8.32
CA ILE A 17 6.39 -11.92 8.67
C ILE A 17 5.67 -13.12 8.05
N ALA A 18 4.51 -13.46 8.62
CA ALA A 18 3.66 -14.51 8.06
C ALA A 18 3.27 -14.17 6.61
N HIS A 19 3.18 -15.20 5.75
CA HIS A 19 2.98 -15.04 4.31
C HIS A 19 1.78 -14.15 3.94
N PHE A 20 0.67 -14.25 4.68
CA PHE A 20 -0.54 -13.46 4.44
C PHE A 20 -0.39 -11.96 4.79
N LYS A 21 0.67 -11.56 5.51
CA LYS A 21 0.99 -10.16 5.82
C LYS A 21 1.94 -9.53 4.80
N ILE A 22 2.44 -10.31 3.84
CA ILE A 22 3.33 -9.79 2.80
C ILE A 22 2.50 -8.90 1.86
N PRO A 23 2.92 -7.64 1.61
CA PRO A 23 2.20 -6.75 0.71
C PRO A 23 2.09 -7.34 -0.70
N ARG A 24 0.89 -7.26 -1.30
CA ARG A 24 0.64 -7.68 -2.69
C ARG A 24 0.93 -6.59 -3.71
N TYR A 25 0.83 -5.33 -3.29
CA TYR A 25 1.04 -4.15 -4.11
C TYR A 25 1.95 -3.19 -3.37
N ILE A 26 2.98 -2.70 -4.05
CA ILE A 26 3.96 -1.77 -3.51
C ILE A 26 4.14 -0.68 -4.55
N GLU A 27 4.02 0.57 -4.10
CA GLU A 27 4.18 1.73 -4.95
C GLU A 27 5.04 2.76 -4.27
N PHE A 28 6.01 3.27 -5.00
CA PHE A 28 6.86 4.36 -4.56
C PHE A 28 6.21 5.67 -5.02
N VAL A 29 5.87 6.51 -4.05
CA VAL A 29 5.29 7.83 -4.29
C VAL A 29 6.27 8.91 -3.85
N SER A 30 6.29 10.04 -4.55
CA SER A 30 7.10 11.19 -4.16
C SER A 30 6.57 11.88 -2.91
N GLU A 31 5.25 11.84 -2.69
CA GLU A 31 4.59 12.49 -1.57
C GLU A 31 3.31 11.74 -1.15
N TYR A 32 2.97 11.82 0.14
CA TYR A 32 1.71 11.34 0.66
C TYR A 32 0.62 12.42 0.59
N PRO A 33 -0.66 12.05 0.35
CA PRO A 33 -1.75 12.99 0.50
C PRO A 33 -1.87 13.37 1.98
N THR A 34 -1.53 14.61 2.31
CA THR A 34 -1.55 15.13 3.68
C THR A 34 -2.56 16.25 3.83
N THR A 35 -2.97 16.54 5.07
CA THR A 35 -3.73 17.75 5.40
C THR A 35 -2.82 18.98 5.32
N VAL A 36 -3.40 20.18 5.41
CA VAL A 36 -2.62 21.44 5.52
C VAL A 36 -1.64 21.41 6.70
N THR A 37 -1.95 20.62 7.73
CA THR A 37 -1.10 20.40 8.91
C THR A 37 -0.16 19.18 8.79
N GLY A 38 -0.05 18.56 7.62
CA GLY A 38 0.87 17.45 7.35
C GLY A 38 0.39 16.05 7.79
N LYS A 39 -0.85 15.90 8.28
CA LYS A 39 -1.37 14.58 8.67
C LYS A 39 -1.73 13.74 7.45
N ILE A 40 -1.29 12.48 7.41
CA ILE A 40 -1.59 11.56 6.30
C ILE A 40 -3.09 11.29 6.24
N GLN A 41 -3.68 11.52 5.06
CA GLN A 41 -5.08 11.25 4.76
C GLN A 41 -5.25 9.79 4.30
N LYS A 42 -5.31 8.85 5.26
CA LYS A 42 -5.39 7.40 4.99
C LYS A 42 -6.58 7.00 4.10
N TYR A 43 -7.70 7.73 4.18
CA TYR A 43 -8.87 7.45 3.34
C TYR A 43 -8.58 7.71 1.86
N LYS A 44 -7.86 8.79 1.53
CA LYS A 44 -7.39 9.06 0.16
C LYS A 44 -6.44 7.97 -0.34
N LEU A 45 -5.55 7.49 0.52
CA LEU A 45 -4.67 6.36 0.17
C LEU A 45 -5.47 5.10 -0.16
N LYS A 46 -6.53 4.83 0.59
CA LYS A 46 -7.45 3.71 0.32
C LYS A 46 -8.14 3.91 -1.04
N GLU A 47 -8.69 5.09 -1.33
CA GLU A 47 -9.33 5.41 -2.61
C GLU A 47 -8.37 5.26 -3.80
N ILE A 48 -7.15 5.79 -3.67
CA ILE A 48 -6.08 5.67 -4.67
C ILE A 48 -5.77 4.19 -4.93
N GLY A 49 -5.56 3.40 -3.86
CA GLY A 49 -5.29 1.98 -3.98
C GLY A 49 -6.44 1.19 -4.63
N ILE A 50 -7.69 1.51 -4.28
CA ILE A 50 -8.88 0.89 -4.87
C ILE A 50 -8.96 1.18 -6.37
N SER A 51 -8.81 2.45 -6.75
CA SER A 51 -8.90 2.87 -8.15
C SER A 51 -7.76 2.28 -8.97
N ARG A 52 -6.53 2.34 -8.47
CA ARG A 52 -5.31 1.92 -9.19
C ARG A 52 -5.21 0.41 -9.38
N TYR A 53 -5.57 -0.38 -8.37
CA TYR A 53 -5.43 -1.84 -8.40
C TYR A 53 -6.75 -2.58 -8.67
N GLY A 54 -7.83 -1.86 -8.99
CA GLY A 54 -9.13 -2.47 -9.30
C GLY A 54 -9.73 -3.24 -8.10
N LEU A 55 -9.55 -2.72 -6.88
CA LEU A 55 -9.96 -3.40 -5.65
C LEU A 55 -11.38 -3.05 -5.20
N GLN A 56 -12.25 -2.61 -6.11
CA GLN A 56 -13.62 -2.17 -5.78
C GLN A 56 -14.42 -3.30 -5.10
N LYS A 57 -14.25 -4.54 -5.58
CA LYS A 57 -14.91 -5.71 -4.99
C LYS A 57 -14.46 -5.96 -3.55
N ALA A 58 -13.17 -5.86 -3.27
CA ALA A 58 -12.63 -6.06 -1.92
C ALA A 58 -13.01 -4.92 -0.98
N ALA A 59 -13.13 -3.69 -1.49
CA ALA A 59 -13.55 -2.53 -0.73
C ALA A 59 -15.05 -2.53 -0.37
N ALA A 60 -15.88 -3.19 -1.18
CA ALA A 60 -17.31 -3.35 -0.97
C ALA A 60 -17.66 -4.47 0.04
N VAL A 61 -16.68 -5.25 0.50
CA VAL A 61 -16.91 -6.25 1.54
C VAL A 61 -17.11 -5.55 2.88
N GLU A 62 -18.31 -5.66 3.44
CA GLU A 62 -18.62 -5.22 4.79
C GLU A 62 -17.87 -6.13 5.77
N THR A 63 -16.84 -5.60 6.41
CA THR A 63 -16.15 -6.29 7.51
C THR A 63 -16.98 -6.13 8.77
N ALA A 64 -17.44 -7.26 9.32
CA ALA A 64 -18.17 -7.38 10.59
C ALA A 64 -17.37 -6.86 11.80
#